data_AF-A0A0F9R4N0-F1
#
_entry.id   AF-A0A0F9R4N0-F1
#
_cell.length_a   1.000
_cell.length_b   1.000
_cell.length_c   1.000
_cell.angle_alpha   90.00
_cell.angle_beta   90.00
_cell.angle_gamma   90.00
#
_symmetry.space_group_name_H-M   'P 1'
#
loop_
_entity.id
_entity.type
_entity.pdbx_description
1 polymer ?
#
loop_
_entity_poly.entity_id
_entity_poly.type
_entity_poly.pdbx_seq_one_letter_code
_entity_poly.pdbx_strand_id
1 'polypeptide(L)'
;MAVKYLGAGRMVSALALMIVAIAALADEPLRVEQLQRCGNLLALDTQEFCLHVSGLDDSDFQVKLNGTPLPKEALSHNKDQVRVRISSEDAQSGPLWFEQDDQSSNPVWVSIKGSHVLAATDREVAENMDGLTTYVDLISLIIEEEYEGGEEAQRLAEKYDAEVVGMIPPLNTYQLRLPAKDLVERDALVLRLGSEVSVDAVVIEESGPEENIESETGTPPDADDQEWASNRFLDAVNYYQRRLSSQGEGIETHPVRIGVIEREVDFDAPDFADYLGDCRTDSTRTCVYARDAAKPDGHGTTVAGVFAAAWNEGGNSGFLRGLDEVGPGFEVIVDRNSDAGITANIAASVNLVEDGVRVLNWSWGIHRIGAIDVNGEEVDSLVRSGIAMSGYEELLEEFFLWLRREHPDVVVVNSAGNGSSFSGRDEYRLPSSFVTEQLFVVGGHERSDQDVQVADPRYAIKRSASNIDMRVDITAAACVRGSSLIEGERGEAHCGTSYATPLVAGLVAAMMSIEPELSPAQLRMLLRRSAMTIGEEYDFEPTDADDLTAPILPSERANDLNHPDIGLSARLDMYKALDLTVQSLDRVR
;
A
#
# COMPACT_ATOMS: atom_id res chain seq x y z
N MET A 1 -64.65 -57.28 30.71
CA MET A 1 -64.46 -58.53 31.45
C MET A 1 -63.16 -58.46 32.24
N ALA A 2 -63.19 -58.91 33.50
CA ALA A 2 -62.10 -59.41 34.35
C ALA A 2 -60.75 -58.64 34.36
N VAL A 3 -60.44 -57.83 35.38
CA VAL A 3 -59.88 -58.19 36.71
C VAL A 3 -58.35 -58.42 36.70
N LYS A 4 -57.65 -57.38 37.18
CA LYS A 4 -56.49 -57.27 38.10
C LYS A 4 -55.52 -58.45 38.31
N TYR A 5 -54.22 -58.11 38.31
CA TYR A 5 -53.21 -58.39 39.36
C TYR A 5 -52.20 -57.21 39.37
N LEU A 6 -52.08 -56.34 40.38
CA LEU A 6 -51.49 -56.42 41.75
C LEU A 6 -49.97 -56.68 41.83
N GLY A 7 -49.25 -55.68 42.35
CA GLY A 7 -47.93 -55.81 43.01
C GLY A 7 -46.79 -55.08 42.29
N ALA A 8 -46.51 -53.80 42.59
CA ALA A 8 -45.69 -53.28 43.71
C ALA A 8 -44.19 -53.16 43.36
N GLY A 9 -43.67 -51.91 43.34
CA GLY A 9 -42.23 -51.67 43.17
C GLY A 9 -41.84 -50.21 42.92
N ARG A 10 -41.91 -49.39 43.98
CA ARG A 10 -41.01 -48.26 44.35
C ARG A 10 -40.52 -47.25 43.30
N MET A 11 -40.93 -46.00 43.53
CA MET A 11 -40.14 -44.75 43.56
C MET A 11 -38.82 -44.73 42.76
N VAL A 12 -38.79 -43.91 41.70
CA VAL A 12 -37.62 -43.08 41.36
C VAL A 12 -38.10 -41.72 40.86
N SER A 13 -37.47 -40.69 41.41
CA SER A 13 -37.68 -39.25 41.25
C SER A 13 -37.77 -38.78 39.80
N ALA A 14 -38.75 -37.92 39.49
CA ALA A 14 -38.74 -37.11 38.29
C ALA A 14 -37.73 -35.96 38.47
N LEU A 15 -36.49 -36.20 38.02
CA LEU A 15 -35.47 -35.17 37.89
C LEU A 15 -35.77 -34.38 36.60
N ALA A 16 -36.14 -33.12 36.75
CA ALA A 16 -36.20 -32.18 35.64
C ALA A 16 -34.77 -31.89 35.18
N LEU A 17 -34.38 -32.40 34.01
CA LEU A 17 -33.17 -31.93 33.32
C LEU A 17 -33.47 -30.53 32.78
N MET A 18 -33.00 -29.50 33.50
CA MET A 18 -32.63 -28.24 32.85
C MET A 18 -31.37 -28.52 32.03
N ILE A 19 -31.51 -28.52 30.71
CA ILE A 19 -30.38 -28.37 29.81
C ILE A 19 -29.95 -26.91 29.95
N VAL A 20 -28.88 -26.68 30.72
CA VAL A 20 -28.14 -25.42 30.66
C VAL A 20 -27.41 -25.46 29.33
N ALA A 21 -27.95 -24.78 28.33
CA ALA A 21 -27.18 -24.36 27.17
C ALA A 21 -26.20 -23.29 27.67
N ILE A 22 -25.04 -23.74 28.13
CA ILE A 22 -23.81 -22.96 28.06
C ILE A 22 -23.61 -22.67 26.58
N ALA A 23 -24.05 -21.49 26.15
CA ALA A 23 -23.43 -20.87 25.00
C ALA A 23 -21.95 -20.75 25.38
N ALA A 24 -21.09 -21.56 24.75
CA ALA A 24 -19.70 -21.19 24.67
C ALA A 24 -19.71 -19.81 24.00
N LEU A 25 -19.43 -18.76 24.78
CA LEU A 25 -18.94 -17.52 24.21
C LEU A 25 -17.72 -17.97 23.41
N ALA A 26 -17.78 -17.90 22.08
CA ALA A 26 -16.57 -17.98 21.29
C ALA A 26 -15.69 -16.84 21.79
N ASP A 27 -14.45 -17.14 22.18
CA ASP A 27 -13.50 -16.08 22.48
C ASP A 27 -13.40 -15.17 21.26
N GLU A 28 -13.46 -13.86 21.49
CA GLU A 28 -13.22 -12.87 20.45
C GLU A 28 -11.79 -13.09 19.90
N PRO A 29 -11.58 -13.11 18.57
CA PRO A 29 -10.26 -13.29 18.00
C PRO A 29 -9.28 -12.21 18.46
N LEU A 30 -8.05 -12.60 18.75
CA LEU A 30 -6.99 -11.65 19.09
C LEU A 30 -6.55 -10.87 17.83
N ARG A 31 -6.82 -9.56 17.73
CA ARG A 31 -6.46 -8.74 16.55
C ARG A 31 -5.84 -7.42 16.95
N VAL A 32 -4.76 -7.03 16.26
CA VAL A 32 -4.15 -5.69 16.38
C VAL A 32 -4.78 -4.79 15.33
N GLU A 33 -5.77 -4.00 15.74
CA GLU A 33 -6.54 -3.10 14.87
C GLU A 33 -5.87 -1.72 14.71
N GLN A 34 -5.11 -1.30 15.73
CA GLN A 34 -4.42 0.00 15.70
C GLN A 34 -2.98 -0.13 16.18
N LEU A 35 -2.11 0.66 15.54
CA LEU A 35 -0.71 0.85 15.91
C LEU A 35 -0.32 2.28 15.57
N GLN A 36 0.12 3.06 16.56
CA GLN A 36 0.61 4.42 16.37
C GLN A 36 1.77 4.71 17.32
N ARG A 37 2.70 5.59 16.90
CA ARG A 37 3.67 6.20 17.82
C ARG A 37 2.92 7.05 18.86
N CYS A 38 3.39 7.05 20.10
CA CYS A 38 2.81 7.87 21.15
C CYS A 38 3.86 8.27 22.19
N GLY A 39 3.47 9.02 23.22
CA GLY A 39 4.43 9.52 24.21
C GLY A 39 5.27 10.67 23.64
N ASN A 40 6.58 10.66 23.86
CA ASN A 40 7.48 11.66 23.30
C ASN A 40 7.85 11.29 21.84
N LEU A 41 7.15 11.90 20.89
CA LEU A 41 7.30 11.58 19.46
C LEU A 41 8.64 12.01 18.86
N LEU A 42 9.35 12.93 19.51
CA LEU A 42 10.68 13.39 19.10
C LEU A 42 11.81 12.53 19.67
N ALA A 43 11.53 11.65 20.63
CA ALA A 43 12.52 10.72 21.18
C ALA A 43 12.74 9.52 20.25
N LEU A 44 14.01 9.24 19.96
CA LEU A 44 14.46 8.16 19.06
C LEU A 44 15.21 7.04 19.77
N ASP A 45 15.79 7.31 20.94
CA ASP A 45 16.50 6.35 21.80
C ASP A 45 15.55 5.33 22.41
N THR A 46 14.40 5.81 22.89
CA THR A 46 13.32 5.00 23.43
C THR A 46 12.00 5.45 22.85
N GLN A 47 11.36 4.52 22.15
CA GLN A 47 10.18 4.75 21.35
C GLN A 47 8.97 4.11 22.03
N GLU A 48 7.83 4.80 22.04
CA GLU A 48 6.58 4.25 22.57
C GLU A 48 5.56 4.10 21.45
N PHE A 49 4.89 2.94 21.44
CA PHE A 49 3.84 2.58 20.52
C PHE A 49 2.57 2.29 21.30
N CYS A 50 1.46 2.84 20.86
CA CYS A 50 0.14 2.62 21.41
C CYS A 50 -0.65 1.78 20.43
N LEU A 51 -1.19 0.67 20.93
CA LEU A 51 -1.91 -0.32 20.16
C LEU A 51 -3.30 -0.54 20.74
N HIS A 52 -4.25 -0.84 19.86
CA HIS A 52 -5.53 -1.40 20.22
C HIS A 52 -5.56 -2.86 19.77
N VAL A 53 -5.83 -3.75 20.72
CA VAL A 53 -5.82 -5.20 20.51
C VAL A 53 -7.16 -5.78 20.96
N SER A 54 -8.06 -6.07 20.02
CA SER A 54 -9.33 -6.74 20.32
C SER A 54 -9.11 -8.22 20.66
N GLY A 55 -10.04 -8.81 21.41
CA GLY A 55 -9.88 -10.15 21.99
C GLY A 55 -8.90 -10.26 23.16
N LEU A 56 -8.13 -9.20 23.46
CA LEU A 56 -7.17 -9.21 24.58
C LEU A 56 -7.89 -9.05 25.92
N ASP A 57 -7.73 -10.02 26.83
CA ASP A 57 -8.28 -9.98 28.18
C ASP A 57 -7.23 -9.67 29.27
N ASP A 58 -7.65 -9.66 30.55
CA ASP A 58 -6.77 -9.34 31.69
C ASP A 58 -5.84 -10.51 32.11
N SER A 59 -5.82 -11.63 31.39
CA SER A 59 -4.92 -12.77 31.65
C SER A 59 -3.48 -12.51 31.17
N ASP A 60 -2.55 -13.43 31.43
CA ASP A 60 -1.15 -13.28 31.00
C ASP A 60 -1.05 -13.43 29.47
N PHE A 61 -0.60 -12.38 28.78
CA PHE A 61 -0.27 -12.39 27.35
C PHE A 61 1.24 -12.17 27.13
N GLN A 62 1.70 -12.48 25.91
CA GLN A 62 3.06 -12.22 25.46
C GLN A 62 3.04 -11.33 24.21
N VAL A 63 3.95 -10.34 24.17
CA VAL A 63 4.21 -9.55 22.97
C VAL A 63 5.59 -9.94 22.45
N LYS A 64 5.69 -10.28 21.17
CA LYS A 64 6.97 -10.61 20.52
C LYS A 64 7.31 -9.55 19.49
N LEU A 65 8.56 -9.13 19.47
CA LEU A 65 9.14 -8.32 18.39
C LEU A 65 10.23 -9.15 17.72
N ASN A 66 10.17 -9.31 16.41
CA ASN A 66 11.11 -10.16 15.66
C ASN A 66 11.20 -11.60 16.22
N GLY A 67 10.13 -12.12 16.84
CA GLY A 67 10.10 -13.45 17.47
C GLY A 67 10.71 -13.51 18.87
N THR A 68 11.27 -12.40 19.37
CA THR A 68 11.79 -12.30 20.73
C THR A 68 10.72 -11.69 21.65
N PRO A 69 10.35 -12.36 22.76
CA PRO A 69 9.44 -11.79 23.75
C PRO A 69 9.96 -10.47 24.33
N LEU A 70 9.11 -9.45 24.36
CA LEU A 70 9.41 -8.20 25.04
C LEU A 70 9.31 -8.39 26.57
N PRO A 71 10.19 -7.73 27.34
CA PRO A 71 10.16 -7.81 28.80
C PRO A 71 8.88 -7.16 29.35
N LYS A 72 8.34 -7.67 30.47
CA LYS A 72 7.08 -7.16 31.06
C LYS A 72 7.19 -5.67 31.42
N GLU A 73 8.38 -5.16 31.73
CA GLU A 73 8.65 -3.77 32.05
C GLU A 73 8.54 -2.83 30.84
N ALA A 74 8.64 -3.36 29.62
CA ALA A 74 8.43 -2.63 28.38
C ALA A 74 6.94 -2.52 28.01
N LEU A 75 6.06 -3.21 28.75
CA LEU A 75 4.64 -3.31 28.45
C LEU A 75 3.83 -2.63 29.55
N SER A 76 2.82 -1.88 29.13
CA SER A 76 1.75 -1.43 30.02
C SER A 76 0.43 -1.55 29.27
N HIS A 77 -0.63 -1.97 29.94
CA HIS A 77 -1.92 -2.16 29.29
C HIS A 77 -3.07 -1.73 30.21
N ASN A 78 -4.19 -1.41 29.58
CA ASN A 78 -5.48 -1.21 30.21
C ASN A 78 -6.53 -1.84 29.31
N LYS A 79 -6.95 -3.06 29.64
CA LYS A 79 -7.77 -3.92 28.78
C LYS A 79 -7.08 -4.14 27.41
N ASP A 80 -7.79 -3.79 26.34
CA ASP A 80 -7.43 -3.84 24.92
C ASP A 80 -6.44 -2.75 24.48
N GLN A 81 -6.14 -1.76 25.32
CA GLN A 81 -5.14 -0.73 25.02
C GLN A 81 -3.78 -1.12 25.56
N VAL A 82 -2.83 -1.36 24.68
CA VAL A 82 -1.46 -1.75 25.04
C VAL A 82 -0.48 -0.67 24.61
N ARG A 83 0.43 -0.31 25.51
CA ARG A 83 1.58 0.54 25.22
C ARG A 83 2.85 -0.29 25.32
N VAL A 84 3.63 -0.26 24.24
CA VAL A 84 4.90 -0.97 24.09
C VAL A 84 6.02 0.05 24.02
N ARG A 85 7.05 -0.13 24.83
CA ARG A 85 8.27 0.69 24.83
C ARG A 85 9.43 -0.10 24.23
N ILE A 86 10.07 0.44 23.21
CA ILE A 86 11.17 -0.20 22.48
C ILE A 86 12.38 0.72 22.52
N SER A 87 13.52 0.21 22.98
CA SER A 87 14.79 0.91 22.84
C SER A 87 15.40 0.63 21.46
N SER A 88 15.84 1.67 20.76
CA SER A 88 16.49 1.53 19.46
C SER A 88 17.92 0.96 19.55
N GLU A 89 18.53 0.93 20.75
CA GLU A 89 19.83 0.25 20.96
C GLU A 89 19.68 -1.28 21.03
N ASP A 90 18.55 -1.76 21.55
CA ASP A 90 18.32 -3.17 21.87
C ASP A 90 17.47 -3.92 20.83
N ALA A 91 16.86 -3.19 19.89
CA ALA A 91 15.93 -3.74 18.91
C ALA A 91 16.19 -3.24 17.49
N GLN A 92 15.65 -3.97 16.52
CA GLN A 92 15.56 -3.56 15.12
C GLN A 92 14.08 -3.50 14.71
N SER A 93 13.77 -2.73 13.68
CA SER A 93 12.45 -2.73 13.06
C SER A 93 12.06 -4.16 12.65
N GLY A 94 10.77 -4.47 12.69
CA GLY A 94 10.29 -5.80 12.33
C GLY A 94 8.89 -6.10 12.83
N PRO A 95 8.41 -7.34 12.60
CA PRO A 95 7.06 -7.74 13.01
C PRO A 95 6.91 -7.80 14.51
N LEU A 96 5.78 -7.26 14.98
CA LEU A 96 5.27 -7.36 16.33
C LEU A 96 3.91 -8.05 16.33
N TRP A 97 3.70 -9.00 17.24
CA TRP A 97 2.41 -9.68 17.42
C TRP A 97 2.19 -10.08 18.89
N PHE A 98 0.95 -10.43 19.20
CA PHE A 98 0.49 -10.85 20.51
C PHE A 98 0.19 -12.34 20.50
N GLU A 99 0.44 -12.99 21.64
CA GLU A 99 0.03 -14.38 21.91
C GLU A 99 -0.69 -14.44 23.27
N GLN A 100 -1.89 -15.03 23.29
CA GLN A 100 -2.71 -15.26 24.48
C GLN A 100 -3.55 -16.52 24.28
N ASP A 101 -3.58 -17.43 25.27
CA ASP A 101 -4.42 -18.64 25.28
C ASP A 101 -4.42 -19.45 23.96
N ASP A 102 -3.22 -19.77 23.45
CA ASP A 102 -2.97 -20.48 22.18
C ASP A 102 -3.41 -19.72 20.90
N GLN A 103 -3.90 -18.48 21.03
CA GLN A 103 -4.16 -17.59 19.90
C GLN A 103 -2.94 -16.70 19.61
N SER A 104 -2.79 -16.36 18.33
CA SER A 104 -1.84 -15.34 17.86
C SER A 104 -2.62 -14.25 17.15
N SER A 105 -2.21 -12.99 17.35
CA SER A 105 -2.72 -11.89 16.56
C SER A 105 -2.15 -11.88 15.15
N ASN A 106 -2.74 -11.06 14.28
CA ASN A 106 -2.06 -10.58 13.09
C ASN A 106 -0.75 -9.88 13.47
N PRO A 107 0.32 -10.08 12.69
CA PRO A 107 1.57 -9.35 12.89
C PRO A 107 1.50 -7.97 12.25
N VAL A 108 2.00 -6.95 12.96
CA VAL A 108 2.16 -5.57 12.46
C VAL A 108 3.63 -5.24 12.34
N TRP A 109 4.03 -4.46 11.33
CA TRP A 109 5.41 -4.00 11.23
C TRP A 109 5.64 -2.78 12.13
N VAL A 110 6.61 -2.87 13.04
CA VAL A 110 7.03 -1.74 13.86
C VAL A 110 8.35 -1.20 13.32
N SER A 111 8.29 0.01 12.78
CA SER A 111 9.49 0.76 12.44
C SER A 111 10.00 1.51 13.66
N ILE A 112 11.28 1.31 13.99
CA ILE A 112 11.98 2.11 15.02
C ILE A 112 12.74 3.29 14.41
N LYS A 113 12.38 3.69 13.19
CA LYS A 113 12.91 4.88 12.51
C LYS A 113 12.25 6.15 13.03
N GLY A 114 12.73 7.29 12.55
CA GLY A 114 12.40 8.58 13.15
C GLY A 114 11.20 9.30 12.54
N SER A 115 10.64 8.83 11.43
CA SER A 115 9.65 9.60 10.68
C SER A 115 8.24 9.37 11.22
N HIS A 116 7.58 10.43 11.68
CA HIS A 116 6.21 10.38 12.18
C HIS A 116 5.58 11.77 12.16
N VAL A 117 4.29 11.82 11.83
CA VAL A 117 3.48 13.03 11.89
C VAL A 117 2.12 12.73 12.52
N LEU A 118 1.55 13.74 13.16
CA LEU A 118 0.24 13.67 13.79
C LEU A 118 -0.87 14.01 12.81
N ALA A 119 -1.97 13.27 12.94
CA ALA A 119 -3.24 13.60 12.32
C ALA A 119 -4.01 14.58 13.23
N ALA A 120 -4.75 15.50 12.61
CA ALA A 120 -5.69 16.35 13.33
C ALA A 120 -6.91 15.53 13.77
N THR A 121 -7.47 15.87 14.93
CA THR A 121 -8.77 15.36 15.38
C THR A 121 -9.92 16.13 14.74
N ASP A 122 -11.15 15.61 14.85
CA ASP A 122 -12.38 16.28 14.37
C ASP A 122 -12.58 17.72 14.89
N ARG A 123 -11.87 18.11 15.96
CA ARG A 123 -11.94 19.44 16.57
C ARG A 123 -10.86 20.40 16.06
N GLU A 124 -9.88 19.87 15.33
CA GLU A 124 -8.69 20.56 14.85
C GLU A 124 -8.72 20.74 13.32
N VAL A 125 -9.89 20.53 12.72
CA VAL A 125 -10.14 20.70 11.29
C VAL A 125 -11.21 21.75 11.04
N ALA A 126 -11.14 22.42 9.89
CA ALA A 126 -12.15 23.37 9.42
C ALA A 126 -12.27 23.32 7.89
N GLU A 127 -13.38 23.81 7.36
CA GLU A 127 -13.63 23.91 5.93
C GLU A 127 -13.01 25.21 5.38
N ASN A 128 -12.21 25.11 4.31
CA ASN A 128 -11.59 26.25 3.65
C ASN A 128 -12.57 26.95 2.69
N MET A 129 -12.12 28.00 1.99
CA MET A 129 -12.98 28.76 1.05
C MET A 129 -13.47 27.95 -0.15
N ASP A 130 -12.79 26.84 -0.45
CA ASP A 130 -13.11 25.94 -1.56
C ASP A 130 -13.98 24.75 -1.12
N GLY A 131 -14.42 24.71 0.14
CA GLY A 131 -15.23 23.61 0.67
C GLY A 131 -14.43 22.38 1.12
N LEU A 132 -13.10 22.47 1.18
CA LEU A 132 -12.23 21.35 1.57
C LEU A 132 -11.91 21.38 3.06
N THR A 133 -11.91 20.21 3.69
CA THR A 133 -11.51 20.08 5.11
C THR A 133 -9.99 20.14 5.22
N THR A 134 -9.49 21.00 6.11
CA THR A 134 -8.06 21.26 6.30
C THR A 134 -7.72 21.43 7.78
N TYR A 135 -6.46 21.20 8.13
CA TYR A 135 -5.99 21.30 9.51
C TYR A 135 -5.91 22.76 9.95
N VAL A 136 -6.39 23.04 11.15
CA VAL A 136 -6.41 24.40 11.72
C VAL A 136 -5.06 24.75 12.33
N ASP A 137 -4.46 23.82 13.08
CA ASP A 137 -3.29 24.10 13.91
C ASP A 137 -2.09 23.21 13.60
N LEU A 138 -2.15 22.31 12.62
CA LEU A 138 -1.02 21.48 12.21
C LEU A 138 -0.54 21.85 10.80
N ILE A 139 0.76 22.08 10.67
CA ILE A 139 1.45 22.28 9.39
C ILE A 139 2.79 21.54 9.41
N SER A 140 3.37 21.27 8.25
CA SER A 140 4.76 20.81 8.15
C SER A 140 5.63 21.87 7.48
N LEU A 141 6.85 22.05 7.98
CA LEU A 141 7.86 22.91 7.39
C LEU A 141 8.92 22.04 6.73
N ILE A 142 9.22 22.31 5.47
CA ILE A 142 10.43 21.82 4.81
C ILE A 142 11.51 22.87 5.07
N ILE A 143 12.56 22.46 5.78
CA ILE A 143 13.67 23.35 6.11
C ILE A 143 14.72 23.25 5.00
N GLU A 144 15.24 24.39 4.56
CA GLU A 144 16.31 24.51 3.56
C GLU A 144 17.53 23.64 3.93
N GLU A 145 18.13 22.95 2.94
CA GLU A 145 19.20 21.97 3.15
C GLU A 145 20.45 22.53 3.85
N GLU A 146 20.69 23.84 3.76
CA GLU A 146 21.85 24.48 4.41
C GLU A 146 21.73 24.63 5.94
N TYR A 147 20.54 24.35 6.49
CA TYR A 147 20.25 24.43 7.93
C TYR A 147 20.07 23.05 8.56
N GLU A 148 20.49 22.92 9.82
CA GLU A 148 20.19 21.75 10.67
C GLU A 148 18.70 21.79 11.06
N GLY A 149 17.84 21.08 10.35
CA GLY A 149 16.40 21.33 10.42
C GLY A 149 15.75 21.07 11.78
N GLY A 150 16.28 20.16 12.60
CA GLY A 150 15.74 19.95 13.95
C GLY A 150 15.98 21.15 14.87
N GLU A 151 17.17 21.74 14.81
CA GLU A 151 17.49 22.96 15.57
C GLU A 151 16.70 24.16 15.03
N GLU A 152 16.56 24.24 13.72
CA GLU A 152 15.88 25.35 13.05
C GLU A 152 14.36 25.31 13.24
N ALA A 153 13.74 24.12 13.16
CA ALA A 153 12.33 23.92 13.48
C ALA A 153 12.03 24.31 14.93
N GLN A 154 12.91 23.96 15.88
CA GLN A 154 12.77 24.38 17.27
C GLN A 154 12.90 25.91 17.43
N ARG A 155 13.85 26.54 16.74
CA ARG A 155 14.01 28.00 16.71
C ARG A 155 12.76 28.71 16.16
N LEU A 156 12.18 28.16 15.10
CA LEU A 156 10.96 28.68 14.48
C LEU A 156 9.74 28.46 15.39
N ALA A 157 9.60 27.29 15.99
CA ALA A 157 8.56 26.99 16.96
C ALA A 157 8.57 28.01 18.12
N GLU A 158 9.74 28.28 18.71
CA GLU A 158 9.89 29.29 19.77
C GLU A 158 9.57 30.71 19.30
N LYS A 159 9.99 31.09 18.08
CA LYS A 159 9.75 32.41 17.50
C LYS A 159 8.25 32.68 17.27
N TYR A 160 7.50 31.64 16.91
CA TYR A 160 6.09 31.73 16.52
C TYR A 160 5.11 31.20 17.56
N ASP A 161 5.58 30.89 18.77
CA ASP A 161 4.78 30.33 19.88
C ASP A 161 4.06 29.02 19.48
N ALA A 162 4.76 28.19 18.70
CA ALA A 162 4.34 26.88 18.21
C ALA A 162 5.14 25.76 18.89
N GLU A 163 4.76 24.51 18.65
CA GLU A 163 5.41 23.31 19.19
C GLU A 163 5.80 22.36 18.05
N VAL A 164 7.02 21.80 18.09
CA VAL A 164 7.40 20.71 17.17
C VAL A 164 6.76 19.42 17.66
N VAL A 165 5.91 18.80 16.84
CA VAL A 165 5.10 17.63 17.23
C VAL A 165 5.33 16.40 16.35
N GLY A 166 6.01 16.56 15.23
CA GLY A 166 6.34 15.48 14.29
C GLY A 166 7.53 15.84 13.43
N MET A 167 8.08 14.86 12.73
CA MET A 167 9.25 15.03 11.88
C MET A 167 9.37 13.92 10.84
N ILE A 168 10.00 14.25 9.72
CA ILE A 168 10.52 13.32 8.71
C ILE A 168 11.98 13.74 8.47
N PRO A 169 12.90 13.37 9.39
CA PRO A 169 14.26 13.90 9.39
C PRO A 169 15.03 13.70 8.08
N PRO A 170 14.90 12.55 7.37
CA PRO A 170 15.57 12.36 6.08
C PRO A 170 15.20 13.38 4.99
N LEU A 171 14.03 14.02 5.11
CA LEU A 171 13.52 15.05 4.18
C LEU A 171 13.57 16.46 4.78
N ASN A 172 14.35 16.66 5.85
CA ASN A 172 14.44 17.91 6.60
C ASN A 172 13.08 18.55 6.96
N THR A 173 12.05 17.72 7.14
CA THR A 173 10.66 18.16 7.29
C THR A 173 10.21 18.01 8.73
N TYR A 174 9.61 19.06 9.31
CA TYR A 174 9.19 19.09 10.72
C TYR A 174 7.77 19.62 10.87
N GLN A 175 6.93 18.88 11.60
CA GLN A 175 5.53 19.25 11.82
C GLN A 175 5.42 20.17 13.04
N LEU A 176 4.79 21.32 12.85
CA LEU A 176 4.49 22.27 13.92
C LEU A 176 3.01 22.26 14.27
N ARG A 177 2.74 22.35 15.57
CA ARG A 177 1.45 22.75 16.12
C ARG A 177 1.45 24.24 16.40
N LEU A 178 0.64 24.98 15.64
CA LEU A 178 0.50 26.42 15.69
C LEU A 178 -0.45 26.86 16.81
N PRO A 179 -0.28 28.06 17.38
CA PRO A 179 -1.23 28.65 18.32
C PRO A 179 -2.45 29.27 17.61
N ALA A 180 -2.94 28.63 16.55
CA ALA A 180 -4.05 29.11 15.72
C ALA A 180 -5.38 28.50 16.16
N LYS A 181 -6.45 29.31 16.14
CA LYS A 181 -7.81 28.85 16.52
C LYS A 181 -8.77 28.74 15.34
N ASP A 182 -8.40 29.35 14.23
CA ASP A 182 -9.16 29.35 12.99
C ASP A 182 -8.21 29.50 11.79
N LEU A 183 -8.77 29.34 10.59
CA LEU A 183 -8.00 29.39 9.35
C LEU A 183 -7.41 30.77 9.08
N VAL A 184 -8.03 31.86 9.57
CA VAL A 184 -7.50 33.22 9.36
C VAL A 184 -6.21 33.41 10.16
N GLU A 185 -6.19 32.97 11.42
CA GLU A 185 -4.99 32.98 12.26
C GLU A 185 -3.92 32.04 11.69
N ARG A 186 -4.30 30.82 11.26
CA ARG A 186 -3.40 29.85 10.64
C ARG A 186 -2.74 30.40 9.38
N ASP A 187 -3.51 30.91 8.44
CA ASP A 187 -3.00 31.38 7.14
C ASP A 187 -2.06 32.58 7.34
N ALA A 188 -2.33 33.43 8.33
CA ALA A 188 -1.44 34.52 8.69
C ALA A 188 -0.10 34.04 9.27
N LEU A 189 -0.05 32.87 9.92
CA LEU A 189 1.18 32.23 10.39
C LEU A 189 1.90 31.50 9.26
N VAL A 190 1.19 30.75 8.41
CA VAL A 190 1.73 30.08 7.22
C VAL A 190 2.46 31.08 6.33
N LEU A 191 1.86 32.24 6.04
CA LEU A 191 2.50 33.28 5.23
C LEU A 191 3.80 33.83 5.86
N ARG A 192 3.86 33.94 7.19
CA ARG A 192 5.06 34.43 7.89
C ARG A 192 6.16 33.38 7.92
N LEU A 193 5.79 32.13 8.20
CA LEU A 193 6.70 30.99 8.22
C LEU A 193 7.29 30.72 6.85
N GLY A 194 6.47 30.70 5.79
CA GLY A 194 6.95 30.59 4.41
C GLY A 194 7.70 31.83 3.88
N SER A 195 7.87 32.87 4.71
CA SER A 195 8.75 34.02 4.41
C SER A 195 10.08 33.97 5.19
N GLU A 196 10.29 32.95 6.03
CA GLU A 196 11.57 32.72 6.69
C GLU A 196 12.58 32.22 5.65
N VAL A 197 13.79 32.77 5.67
CA VAL A 197 14.86 32.39 4.73
C VAL A 197 15.28 30.93 4.87
N SER A 198 15.04 30.32 6.03
CA SER A 198 15.35 28.93 6.32
C SER A 198 14.23 27.95 5.97
N VAL A 199 13.07 28.42 5.55
CA VAL A 199 11.93 27.58 5.18
C VAL A 199 11.83 27.57 3.67
N ASP A 200 11.97 26.38 3.10
CA ASP A 200 11.80 26.15 1.67
C ASP A 200 10.30 26.12 1.32
N ALA A 201 9.54 25.28 2.04
CA ALA A 201 8.10 25.15 1.84
C ALA A 201 7.32 24.96 3.14
N VAL A 202 6.04 25.32 3.08
CA VAL A 202 5.06 25.00 4.12
C VAL A 202 4.01 24.06 3.53
N VAL A 203 3.89 22.86 4.11
CA VAL A 203 2.89 21.86 3.75
C VAL A 203 1.69 22.00 4.68
N ILE A 204 0.51 22.21 4.09
CA ILE A 204 -0.77 22.14 4.79
C ILE A 204 -1.48 20.86 4.41
N GLU A 205 -2.04 20.17 5.40
CA GLU A 205 -2.85 19.00 5.12
C GLU A 205 -4.29 19.38 4.81
N GLU A 206 -4.79 18.83 3.71
CA GLU A 206 -6.18 18.85 3.35
C GLU A 206 -6.65 17.40 3.22
N SER A 207 -7.65 17.05 4.01
CA SER A 207 -8.28 15.75 3.99
C SER A 207 -9.63 15.92 3.30
N GLY A 208 -9.68 15.64 2.00
CA GLY A 208 -10.96 15.38 1.35
C GLY A 208 -11.56 14.08 1.89
N PRO A 209 -12.89 13.88 1.85
CA PRO A 209 -13.43 12.54 1.92
C PRO A 209 -12.81 11.72 0.77
N GLU A 210 -12.00 10.71 1.11
CA GLU A 210 -11.68 9.62 0.19
C GLU A 210 -13.00 8.85 0.00
N GLU A 211 -13.87 9.32 -0.90
CA GLU A 211 -15.02 8.52 -1.30
C GLU A 211 -14.50 7.30 -2.06
N ASN A 212 -15.04 6.12 -1.73
CA ASN A 212 -14.78 4.87 -2.44
C ASN A 212 -15.37 4.96 -3.86
N ILE A 213 -14.70 5.66 -4.77
CA ILE A 213 -15.10 5.78 -6.19
C ILE A 213 -14.83 4.46 -6.93
N GLU A 214 -14.19 3.49 -6.27
CA GLU A 214 -13.78 2.22 -6.86
C GLU A 214 -14.89 1.17 -6.96
N SER A 215 -16.15 1.57 -6.72
CA SER A 215 -17.34 0.71 -6.84
C SER A 215 -18.13 0.89 -8.14
N GLU A 216 -17.49 1.35 -9.23
CA GLU A 216 -18.14 1.34 -10.54
C GLU A 216 -17.98 -0.02 -11.23
N THR A 217 -18.99 -0.89 -11.13
CA THR A 217 -19.29 -1.81 -12.23
C THR A 217 -20.81 -2.00 -12.41
N GLY A 218 -21.30 -1.71 -13.62
CA GLY A 218 -22.60 -2.19 -14.11
C GLY A 218 -22.57 -3.66 -14.55
N THR A 219 -21.37 -4.23 -14.65
CA THR A 219 -21.14 -5.64 -15.00
C THR A 219 -19.93 -6.14 -14.21
N PRO A 220 -20.06 -7.15 -13.33
CA PRO A 220 -18.92 -7.74 -12.66
C PRO A 220 -17.90 -8.24 -13.70
N PRO A 221 -16.58 -8.16 -13.44
CA PRO A 221 -15.57 -8.75 -14.29
C PRO A 221 -15.87 -10.24 -14.47
N ASP A 222 -15.42 -10.83 -15.58
CA ASP A 222 -15.41 -12.28 -15.72
C ASP A 222 -14.61 -12.92 -14.56
N ALA A 223 -14.67 -14.26 -14.41
CA ALA A 223 -13.88 -14.94 -13.38
C ALA A 223 -12.41 -14.47 -13.40
N ASP A 224 -11.75 -14.28 -12.24
CA ASP A 224 -10.39 -13.70 -12.11
C ASP A 224 -9.37 -14.27 -13.11
N ASP A 225 -9.52 -15.57 -13.43
CA ASP A 225 -8.77 -16.31 -14.43
C ASP A 225 -8.66 -15.58 -15.80
N GLN A 226 -9.66 -14.79 -16.20
CA GLN A 226 -9.67 -14.11 -17.50
C GLN A 226 -9.03 -12.72 -17.46
N GLU A 227 -9.24 -11.95 -16.39
CA GLU A 227 -8.61 -10.64 -16.21
C GLU A 227 -7.10 -10.79 -16.05
N TRP A 228 -6.64 -11.75 -15.25
CA TRP A 228 -5.21 -11.97 -15.05
C TRP A 228 -4.51 -12.62 -16.22
N ALA A 229 -5.26 -13.33 -17.08
CA ALA A 229 -4.74 -13.80 -18.35
C ALA A 229 -4.30 -12.63 -19.24
N SER A 230 -4.92 -11.44 -19.13
CA SER A 230 -4.49 -10.22 -19.84
C SER A 230 -3.04 -9.82 -19.55
N ASN A 231 -2.54 -10.18 -18.36
CA ASN A 231 -1.17 -9.92 -17.91
C ASN A 231 -0.25 -11.14 -18.00
N ARG A 232 -0.77 -12.30 -18.42
CA ARG A 232 -0.07 -13.61 -18.39
C ARG A 232 0.42 -14.00 -16.99
N PHE A 233 -0.40 -13.73 -15.98
CA PHE A 233 -0.11 -13.99 -14.57
C PHE A 233 0.27 -15.45 -14.28
N LEU A 234 -0.57 -16.42 -14.67
CA LEU A 234 -0.32 -17.84 -14.38
C LEU A 234 0.90 -18.38 -15.14
N ASP A 235 1.15 -17.88 -16.35
CA ASP A 235 2.37 -18.18 -17.11
C ASP A 235 3.62 -17.73 -16.33
N ALA A 236 3.56 -16.55 -15.71
CA ALA A 236 4.65 -15.99 -14.91
C ALA A 236 4.92 -16.83 -13.66
N VAL A 237 3.88 -17.19 -12.91
CA VAL A 237 4.00 -18.07 -11.74
C VAL A 237 4.59 -19.42 -12.15
N ASN A 238 4.06 -20.04 -13.20
CA ASN A 238 4.56 -21.34 -13.70
C ASN A 238 6.02 -21.25 -14.15
N TYR A 239 6.39 -20.18 -14.85
CA TYR A 239 7.76 -19.95 -15.30
C TYR A 239 8.71 -19.80 -14.11
N TYR A 240 8.37 -18.96 -13.13
CA TYR A 240 9.15 -18.74 -11.92
C TYR A 240 9.38 -20.06 -11.18
N GLN A 241 8.29 -20.78 -10.85
CA GLN A 241 8.35 -22.07 -10.17
C GLN A 241 9.23 -23.08 -10.91
N ARG A 242 9.02 -23.29 -12.22
CA ARG A 242 9.74 -24.30 -12.99
C ARG A 242 11.19 -23.94 -13.24
N ARG A 243 11.48 -22.68 -13.56
CA ARG A 243 12.83 -22.22 -13.89
C ARG A 243 13.73 -22.26 -12.67
N LEU A 244 13.19 -21.95 -11.49
CA LEU A 244 13.92 -21.94 -10.23
C LEU A 244 14.00 -23.32 -9.56
N SER A 245 13.00 -24.20 -9.74
CA SER A 245 13.00 -25.57 -9.19
C SER A 245 14.07 -26.52 -9.79
N SER A 246 14.78 -26.13 -10.85
CA SER A 246 15.67 -27.06 -11.56
C SER A 246 16.89 -27.46 -10.71
N GLN A 247 16.84 -28.67 -10.14
CA GLN A 247 17.88 -29.20 -9.26
C GLN A 247 19.25 -29.27 -9.97
N GLY A 248 20.19 -28.45 -9.51
CA GLY A 248 21.62 -28.48 -9.89
C GLY A 248 22.13 -27.26 -10.67
N GLU A 249 21.24 -26.44 -11.24
CA GLU A 249 21.53 -25.18 -11.97
C GLU A 249 20.45 -24.10 -11.67
N GLY A 250 19.91 -24.12 -10.45
CA GLY A 250 18.89 -23.15 -10.00
C GLY A 250 19.48 -21.74 -9.90
N ILE A 251 18.69 -20.74 -10.31
CA ILE A 251 19.03 -19.33 -10.10
C ILE A 251 18.82 -19.02 -8.62
N GLU A 252 19.81 -18.43 -7.98
CA GLU A 252 19.70 -17.96 -6.60
C GLU A 252 18.74 -16.78 -6.54
N THR A 253 17.80 -16.81 -5.59
CA THR A 253 16.86 -15.72 -5.37
C THR A 253 17.06 -15.06 -4.00
N HIS A 254 16.67 -13.80 -3.90
CA HIS A 254 16.90 -12.96 -2.73
C HIS A 254 15.57 -12.42 -2.17
N PRO A 255 15.37 -12.42 -0.83
CA PRO A 255 14.18 -11.85 -0.22
C PRO A 255 14.02 -10.38 -0.59
N VAL A 256 12.78 -9.95 -0.82
CA VAL A 256 12.45 -8.55 -1.13
C VAL A 256 11.35 -8.08 -0.20
N ARG A 257 11.55 -6.90 0.39
CA ARG A 257 10.53 -6.18 1.15
C ARG A 257 9.77 -5.21 0.26
N ILE A 258 8.45 -5.30 0.34
CA ILE A 258 7.51 -4.45 -0.37
C ILE A 258 6.74 -3.63 0.67
N GLY A 259 6.78 -2.31 0.54
CA GLY A 259 5.99 -1.40 1.35
C GLY A 259 4.72 -1.02 0.59
N VAL A 260 3.56 -1.29 1.17
CA VAL A 260 2.25 -0.98 0.59
C VAL A 260 1.64 0.14 1.43
N ILE A 261 1.51 1.33 0.84
CA ILE A 261 0.97 2.50 1.55
C ILE A 261 -0.56 2.44 1.55
N GLU A 262 -1.07 1.60 2.44
CA GLU A 262 -2.49 1.29 2.69
C GLU A 262 -2.73 1.18 4.19
N ARG A 263 -4.02 1.13 4.60
CA ARG A 263 -4.39 1.22 6.02
C ARG A 263 -4.33 -0.12 6.76
N GLU A 264 -5.06 -1.10 6.26
CA GLU A 264 -5.44 -2.31 7.01
C GLU A 264 -5.74 -3.48 6.05
N VAL A 265 -5.67 -4.69 6.60
CA VAL A 265 -5.98 -5.96 5.92
C VAL A 265 -6.84 -6.80 6.86
N ASP A 266 -7.92 -7.39 6.36
CA ASP A 266 -8.78 -8.28 7.16
C ASP A 266 -8.13 -9.66 7.30
N PHE A 267 -7.67 -10.01 8.50
CA PHE A 267 -7.08 -11.31 8.80
C PHE A 267 -8.10 -12.38 9.19
N ASP A 268 -9.39 -12.07 9.24
CA ASP A 268 -10.46 -13.06 9.39
C ASP A 268 -10.90 -13.62 8.03
N ALA A 269 -10.62 -12.90 6.94
CA ALA A 269 -10.85 -13.40 5.59
C ALA A 269 -9.96 -14.63 5.30
N PRO A 270 -10.49 -15.71 4.68
CA PRO A 270 -9.71 -16.89 4.29
C PRO A 270 -8.48 -16.58 3.43
N ASP A 271 -8.51 -15.48 2.66
CA ASP A 271 -7.35 -14.98 1.89
C ASP A 271 -6.12 -14.68 2.77
N PHE A 272 -6.32 -14.33 4.04
CA PHE A 272 -5.27 -13.89 4.97
C PHE A 272 -5.24 -14.61 6.33
N ALA A 273 -6.22 -15.47 6.62
CA ALA A 273 -6.36 -16.09 7.94
C ALA A 273 -5.17 -16.94 8.39
N ASP A 274 -4.36 -17.44 7.46
CA ASP A 274 -3.19 -18.25 7.76
C ASP A 274 -1.89 -17.42 7.97
N TYR A 275 -1.98 -16.09 7.99
CA TYR A 275 -0.87 -15.17 8.28
C TYR A 275 -0.72 -14.78 9.75
N LEU A 276 -1.60 -15.24 10.64
CA LEU A 276 -1.53 -14.95 12.08
C LEU A 276 -0.23 -15.48 12.72
N GLY A 277 0.35 -14.71 13.64
CA GLY A 277 1.60 -15.06 14.33
C GLY A 277 2.87 -14.89 13.49
N ASP A 278 3.86 -15.76 13.69
CA ASP A 278 5.16 -15.67 12.99
C ASP A 278 5.15 -16.43 11.66
N CYS A 279 4.87 -15.70 10.59
CA CYS A 279 4.91 -16.21 9.22
C CYS A 279 6.31 -16.64 8.76
N ARG A 280 7.39 -16.21 9.43
CA ARG A 280 8.80 -16.50 9.07
C ARG A 280 9.26 -17.90 9.49
N THR A 281 8.37 -18.70 10.06
CA THR A 281 8.62 -20.11 10.39
C THR A 281 8.88 -20.97 9.15
N ASP A 282 8.34 -20.56 7.99
CA ASP A 282 8.66 -21.09 6.67
C ASP A 282 9.43 -20.03 5.87
N SER A 283 10.68 -20.33 5.51
CA SER A 283 11.57 -19.34 4.90
C SER A 283 11.20 -18.98 3.46
N THR A 284 10.41 -19.80 2.76
CA THR A 284 10.03 -19.52 1.36
C THR A 284 8.67 -18.84 1.27
N ARG A 285 7.92 -18.82 2.37
CA ARG A 285 6.58 -18.26 2.48
C ARG A 285 6.60 -16.73 2.42
N THR A 286 5.70 -16.16 1.64
CA THR A 286 5.39 -14.73 1.69
C THR A 286 4.74 -14.39 3.02
N CYS A 287 5.16 -13.30 3.63
CA CYS A 287 4.68 -12.73 4.88
C CYS A 287 3.86 -11.46 4.61
N VAL A 288 2.80 -11.25 5.39
CA VAL A 288 1.98 -10.03 5.35
C VAL A 288 1.98 -9.45 6.75
N TYR A 289 2.28 -8.15 6.86
CA TYR A 289 2.27 -7.42 8.12
C TYR A 289 1.36 -6.21 7.98
N ALA A 290 0.28 -6.15 8.75
CA ALA A 290 -0.73 -5.11 8.63
C ALA A 290 -1.57 -4.99 9.91
N ARG A 291 -2.16 -3.82 10.12
CA ARG A 291 -3.27 -3.65 11.08
C ARG A 291 -4.49 -4.41 10.56
N ASP A 292 -5.29 -4.94 11.47
CA ASP A 292 -6.49 -5.70 11.13
C ASP A 292 -7.62 -4.76 10.67
N ALA A 293 -8.34 -5.17 9.63
CA ALA A 293 -9.42 -4.38 9.04
C ALA A 293 -10.79 -4.83 9.54
N ALA A 294 -11.71 -3.87 9.68
CA ALA A 294 -13.10 -4.16 10.07
C ALA A 294 -13.94 -4.82 8.96
N LYS A 295 -13.46 -4.86 7.71
CA LYS A 295 -14.19 -5.39 6.55
C LYS A 295 -13.28 -6.19 5.60
N PRO A 296 -13.78 -7.29 5.03
CA PRO A 296 -13.01 -8.17 4.15
C PRO A 296 -12.76 -7.56 2.75
N ASP A 297 -13.63 -6.66 2.31
CA ASP A 297 -13.60 -6.03 0.99
C ASP A 297 -13.06 -4.59 1.02
N GLY A 298 -12.37 -4.22 2.11
CA GLY A 298 -11.70 -2.92 2.20
C GLY A 298 -10.65 -2.72 1.10
N HIS A 299 -10.38 -1.45 0.76
CA HIS A 299 -9.38 -1.08 -0.25
C HIS A 299 -8.01 -1.71 0.05
N GLY A 300 -7.53 -1.55 1.29
CA GLY A 300 -6.24 -2.11 1.74
C GLY A 300 -6.19 -3.64 1.64
N THR A 301 -7.23 -4.34 2.11
CA THR A 301 -7.37 -5.80 1.99
C THR A 301 -7.30 -6.25 0.54
N THR A 302 -8.02 -5.58 -0.36
CA THR A 302 -8.06 -5.93 -1.78
C THR A 302 -6.73 -5.66 -2.48
N VAL A 303 -6.06 -4.53 -2.20
CA VAL A 303 -4.72 -4.21 -2.72
C VAL A 303 -3.68 -5.22 -2.23
N ALA A 304 -3.67 -5.52 -0.92
CA ALA A 304 -2.79 -6.54 -0.35
C ALA A 304 -3.08 -7.93 -0.95
N GLY A 305 -4.34 -8.20 -1.30
CA GLY A 305 -4.79 -9.47 -1.87
C GLY A 305 -4.13 -9.78 -3.20
N VAL A 306 -3.92 -8.77 -4.04
CA VAL A 306 -3.20 -8.92 -5.32
C VAL A 306 -1.76 -9.37 -5.12
N PHE A 307 -1.12 -9.01 -4.00
CA PHE A 307 0.21 -9.52 -3.67
C PHE A 307 0.15 -10.92 -3.05
N ALA A 308 -0.70 -11.11 -2.04
CA ALA A 308 -0.49 -12.15 -1.04
C ALA A 308 -1.73 -12.96 -0.64
N ALA A 309 -2.90 -12.76 -1.26
CA ALA A 309 -4.07 -13.58 -0.93
C ALA A 309 -3.80 -15.07 -1.18
N ALA A 310 -4.27 -15.92 -0.26
CA ALA A 310 -4.26 -17.36 -0.43
C ALA A 310 -5.02 -17.78 -1.70
N TRP A 311 -4.51 -18.82 -2.37
CA TRP A 311 -5.13 -19.30 -3.62
C TRP A 311 -6.24 -20.30 -3.33
N ASN A 312 -7.32 -20.25 -4.11
CA ASN A 312 -8.49 -21.13 -4.04
C ASN A 312 -9.39 -20.94 -2.80
N GLU A 313 -9.26 -19.82 -2.09
CA GLU A 313 -10.07 -19.52 -0.89
C GLU A 313 -11.33 -18.70 -1.19
N GLY A 314 -11.62 -18.42 -2.46
CA GLY A 314 -12.85 -17.76 -2.92
C GLY A 314 -12.68 -16.29 -3.28
N GLY A 315 -11.80 -15.56 -2.58
CA GLY A 315 -11.51 -14.15 -2.83
C GLY A 315 -10.51 -13.94 -3.96
N ASN A 316 -9.34 -13.40 -3.63
CA ASN A 316 -8.27 -13.10 -4.57
C ASN A 316 -7.27 -14.28 -4.64
N SER A 317 -6.14 -14.12 -5.32
CA SER A 317 -5.06 -15.10 -5.46
C SER A 317 -3.77 -14.34 -5.74
N GLY A 318 -3.01 -14.11 -4.67
CA GLY A 318 -1.86 -13.21 -4.69
C GLY A 318 -0.72 -13.68 -5.58
N PHE A 319 -0.11 -12.76 -6.32
CA PHE A 319 1.00 -13.07 -7.21
C PHE A 319 2.20 -13.66 -6.47
N LEU A 320 2.66 -12.98 -5.40
CA LEU A 320 3.82 -13.39 -4.61
C LEU A 320 3.53 -14.67 -3.84
N ARG A 321 2.29 -14.83 -3.36
CA ARG A 321 1.82 -16.07 -2.74
C ARG A 321 1.97 -17.28 -3.67
N GLY A 322 1.70 -17.10 -4.96
CA GLY A 322 1.92 -18.14 -5.98
C GLY A 322 3.39 -18.55 -6.13
N LEU A 323 4.35 -17.77 -5.62
CA LEU A 323 5.79 -18.05 -5.74
C LEU A 323 6.37 -18.80 -4.52
N ASP A 324 5.60 -18.95 -3.43
CA ASP A 324 6.07 -19.47 -2.13
C ASP A 324 6.73 -20.86 -2.18
N GLU A 325 6.42 -21.69 -3.18
CA GLU A 325 7.02 -23.04 -3.31
C GLU A 325 8.54 -23.00 -3.57
N VAL A 326 9.03 -21.95 -4.21
CA VAL A 326 10.44 -21.82 -4.65
C VAL A 326 11.04 -20.45 -4.36
N GLY A 327 10.21 -19.50 -3.93
CA GLY A 327 10.58 -18.12 -3.70
C GLY A 327 11.49 -17.98 -2.47
N PRO A 328 12.13 -16.81 -2.33
CA PRO A 328 13.02 -16.54 -1.20
C PRO A 328 12.28 -16.10 0.08
N GLY A 329 10.94 -16.12 0.07
CA GLY A 329 10.10 -15.44 1.07
C GLY A 329 10.05 -13.93 0.81
N PHE A 330 8.86 -13.42 0.47
CA PHE A 330 8.62 -11.99 0.31
C PHE A 330 8.02 -11.40 1.59
N GLU A 331 8.27 -10.12 1.86
CA GLU A 331 7.70 -9.42 3.00
C GLU A 331 6.82 -8.27 2.50
N VAL A 332 5.50 -8.40 2.62
CA VAL A 332 4.51 -7.38 2.26
C VAL A 332 4.13 -6.63 3.53
N ILE A 333 4.60 -5.39 3.64
CA ILE A 333 4.38 -4.52 4.80
C ILE A 333 3.33 -3.47 4.42
N VAL A 334 2.15 -3.53 5.04
CA VAL A 334 1.07 -2.56 4.85
C VAL A 334 1.11 -1.53 5.97
N ASP A 335 1.45 -0.28 5.63
CA ASP A 335 1.47 0.81 6.61
C ASP A 335 1.20 2.18 5.98
N ARG A 336 0.48 3.02 6.71
CA ARG A 336 0.18 4.42 6.36
C ARG A 336 0.64 5.41 7.44
N ASN A 337 1.37 4.96 8.46
CA ASN A 337 1.83 5.74 9.61
C ASN A 337 0.68 6.27 10.49
N SER A 338 0.04 7.37 10.08
CA SER A 338 -1.10 7.99 10.77
C SER A 338 -2.14 8.46 9.75
N ASP A 339 -3.30 8.93 10.20
CA ASP A 339 -4.35 9.45 9.31
C ASP A 339 -4.05 10.88 8.79
N ALA A 340 -2.80 11.34 8.85
CA ALA A 340 -2.39 12.70 8.49
C ALA A 340 -2.19 12.91 6.97
N GLY A 341 -3.03 12.29 6.14
CA GLY A 341 -3.05 12.51 4.71
C GLY A 341 -1.74 12.17 4.00
N ILE A 342 -1.26 13.09 3.16
CA ILE A 342 -0.11 12.85 2.27
C ILE A 342 1.20 12.86 3.05
N THR A 343 1.39 13.76 4.00
CA THR A 343 2.61 13.80 4.82
C THR A 343 2.79 12.48 5.60
N ALA A 344 1.71 11.86 6.09
CA ALA A 344 1.78 10.55 6.73
C ALA A 344 2.19 9.44 5.75
N ASN A 345 1.64 9.44 4.53
CA ASN A 345 2.03 8.50 3.47
C ASN A 345 3.55 8.59 3.17
N ILE A 346 4.10 9.80 3.13
CA ILE A 346 5.53 10.02 2.93
C ILE A 346 6.34 9.59 4.15
N ALA A 347 5.91 9.91 5.37
CA ALA A 347 6.57 9.45 6.59
C ALA A 347 6.62 7.91 6.69
N ALA A 348 5.51 7.22 6.32
CA ALA A 348 5.46 5.76 6.20
C ALA A 348 6.48 5.27 5.17
N SER A 349 6.48 5.87 3.97
CA SER A 349 7.38 5.49 2.88
C SER A 349 8.85 5.63 3.27
N VAL A 350 9.23 6.73 3.93
CA VAL A 350 10.60 6.95 4.43
C VAL A 350 11.00 5.88 5.43
N ASN A 351 10.17 5.62 6.46
CA ASN A 351 10.46 4.58 7.46
C ASN A 351 10.63 3.20 6.81
N LEU A 352 9.74 2.84 5.89
CA LEU A 352 9.77 1.55 5.19
C LEU A 352 11.04 1.40 4.35
N VAL A 353 11.45 2.45 3.63
CA VAL A 353 12.70 2.44 2.85
C VAL A 353 13.92 2.34 3.76
N GLU A 354 13.96 3.08 4.87
CA GLU A 354 15.02 2.95 5.87
C GLU A 354 15.05 1.57 6.57
N ASP A 355 13.92 0.87 6.57
CA ASP A 355 13.76 -0.52 7.02
C ASP A 355 14.07 -1.56 5.92
N GLY A 356 14.51 -1.11 4.74
CA GLY A 356 15.00 -1.96 3.65
C GLY A 356 13.93 -2.36 2.64
N VAL A 357 12.78 -1.68 2.59
CA VAL A 357 11.85 -1.80 1.46
C VAL A 357 12.54 -1.36 0.16
N ARG A 358 12.40 -2.19 -0.87
CA ARG A 358 12.96 -1.94 -2.21
C ARG A 358 11.88 -1.59 -3.24
N VAL A 359 10.62 -1.93 -2.95
CA VAL A 359 9.46 -1.62 -3.79
C VAL A 359 8.39 -0.96 -2.93
N LEU A 360 8.05 0.29 -3.22
CA LEU A 360 6.90 0.96 -2.63
C LEU A 360 5.70 0.87 -3.58
N ASN A 361 4.54 0.50 -3.08
CA ASN A 361 3.26 0.54 -3.80
C ASN A 361 2.41 1.70 -3.29
N TRP A 362 2.16 2.67 -4.17
CA TRP A 362 1.32 3.84 -3.90
C TRP A 362 0.04 3.76 -4.74
N SER A 363 -1.02 3.20 -4.16
CA SER A 363 -2.36 3.14 -4.77
C SER A 363 -3.21 4.37 -4.44
N TRP A 364 -2.57 5.56 -4.45
CA TRP A 364 -3.23 6.84 -4.15
C TRP A 364 -2.77 7.94 -5.10
N GLY A 365 -3.58 8.99 -5.18
CA GLY A 365 -3.31 10.16 -6.01
C GLY A 365 -4.25 11.30 -5.68
N ILE A 366 -3.81 12.52 -5.96
CA ILE A 366 -4.58 13.74 -5.69
C ILE A 366 -4.64 14.63 -6.93
N HIS A 367 -5.74 15.37 -7.03
CA HIS A 367 -5.97 16.37 -8.06
C HIS A 367 -5.92 17.78 -7.48
N ARG A 368 -5.55 18.77 -8.29
CA ARG A 368 -5.76 20.18 -7.93
C ARG A 368 -7.18 20.60 -8.30
N ILE A 369 -7.79 21.48 -7.52
CA ILE A 369 -9.04 22.17 -7.93
C ILE A 369 -8.86 22.77 -9.34
N GLY A 370 -9.85 22.55 -10.20
CA GLY A 370 -9.84 22.96 -11.60
C GLY A 370 -9.23 21.94 -12.55
N ALA A 371 -8.81 20.76 -12.05
CA ALA A 371 -8.47 19.64 -12.91
C ALA A 371 -9.65 19.24 -13.78
N ILE A 372 -9.36 18.92 -15.04
CA ILE A 372 -10.35 18.47 -16.03
C ILE A 372 -10.04 17.06 -16.52
N ASP A 373 -11.09 16.30 -16.82
CA ASP A 373 -11.01 14.99 -17.44
C ASP A 373 -10.76 15.12 -18.97
N VAL A 374 -10.64 13.98 -19.65
CA VAL A 374 -10.46 13.91 -21.12
C VAL A 374 -11.67 14.43 -21.91
N ASN A 375 -12.85 14.51 -21.30
CA ASN A 375 -14.06 15.05 -21.90
C ASN A 375 -14.21 16.57 -21.68
N GLY A 376 -13.33 17.16 -20.86
CA GLY A 376 -13.37 18.58 -20.49
C GLY A 376 -14.32 18.89 -19.32
N GLU A 377 -14.74 17.87 -18.57
CA GLU A 377 -15.52 18.00 -17.33
C GLU A 377 -14.59 18.15 -16.12
N GLU A 378 -15.04 18.82 -15.05
CA GLU A 378 -14.24 18.99 -13.83
C GLU A 378 -14.11 17.66 -13.07
N VAL A 379 -12.90 17.38 -12.59
CA VAL A 379 -12.65 16.29 -11.64
C VAL A 379 -12.92 16.80 -10.23
N ASP A 380 -13.87 16.18 -9.53
CA ASP A 380 -14.28 16.57 -8.17
C ASP A 380 -13.79 15.61 -7.07
N SER A 381 -13.17 14.50 -7.45
CA SER A 381 -12.62 13.50 -6.54
C SER A 381 -11.19 13.79 -6.11
N LEU A 382 -10.87 13.57 -4.84
CA LEU A 382 -9.51 13.67 -4.29
C LEU A 382 -8.82 15.01 -4.62
N VAL A 383 -9.62 16.09 -4.70
CA VAL A 383 -9.14 17.42 -5.03
C VAL A 383 -8.50 18.11 -3.82
N ARG A 384 -7.56 19.00 -4.12
CA ARG A 384 -6.78 19.80 -3.17
C ARG A 384 -6.67 21.24 -3.65
N SER A 385 -6.64 22.17 -2.71
CA SER A 385 -6.41 23.58 -3.01
C SER A 385 -5.03 23.78 -3.61
N GLY A 386 -4.84 24.91 -4.31
CA GLY A 386 -3.53 25.24 -4.87
C GLY A 386 -2.43 25.38 -3.81
N ILE A 387 -2.79 25.80 -2.58
CA ILE A 387 -1.82 25.96 -1.49
C ILE A 387 -1.35 24.59 -0.99
N ALA A 388 -2.26 23.65 -0.79
CA ALA A 388 -1.91 22.29 -0.40
C ALA A 388 -1.10 21.58 -1.48
N MET A 389 -1.52 21.68 -2.75
CA MET A 389 -0.81 21.06 -3.88
C MET A 389 0.65 21.52 -3.97
N SER A 390 0.92 22.82 -3.83
CA SER A 390 2.31 23.32 -3.86
C SER A 390 3.14 22.74 -2.71
N GLY A 391 2.61 22.66 -1.49
CA GLY A 391 3.34 22.03 -0.38
C GLY A 391 3.60 20.54 -0.62
N TYR A 392 2.65 19.81 -1.19
CA TYR A 392 2.82 18.39 -1.52
C TYR A 392 3.82 18.16 -2.67
N GLU A 393 3.88 19.06 -3.64
CA GLU A 393 4.85 19.03 -4.73
C GLU A 393 6.28 19.11 -4.17
N GLU A 394 6.57 20.11 -3.34
CA GLU A 394 7.89 20.27 -2.71
C GLU A 394 8.23 19.06 -1.82
N LEU A 395 7.28 18.55 -1.03
CA LEU A 395 7.49 17.35 -0.20
C LEU A 395 7.84 16.11 -1.04
N LEU A 396 7.19 15.93 -2.19
CA LEU A 396 7.46 14.82 -3.10
C LEU A 396 8.80 15.00 -3.83
N GLU A 397 9.16 16.23 -4.18
CA GLU A 397 10.47 16.55 -4.75
C GLU A 397 11.58 16.16 -3.78
N GLU A 398 11.49 16.59 -2.52
CA GLU A 398 12.42 16.22 -1.45
C GLU A 398 12.49 14.70 -1.25
N PHE A 399 11.34 14.02 -1.26
CA PHE A 399 11.30 12.56 -1.16
C PHE A 399 12.05 11.88 -2.31
N PHE A 400 11.84 12.28 -3.56
CA PHE A 400 12.53 11.67 -4.71
C PHE A 400 14.00 12.12 -4.83
N LEU A 401 14.37 13.30 -4.34
CA LEU A 401 15.77 13.72 -4.20
C LEU A 401 16.50 12.84 -3.19
N TRP A 402 15.90 12.64 -2.01
CA TRP A 402 16.41 11.73 -0.98
C TRP A 402 16.55 10.30 -1.49
N LEU A 403 15.52 9.75 -2.16
CA LEU A 403 15.60 8.41 -2.76
C LEU A 403 16.76 8.30 -3.75
N ARG A 404 16.93 9.28 -4.66
CA ARG A 404 18.04 9.23 -5.63
C ARG A 404 19.40 9.28 -4.97
N ARG A 405 19.53 10.03 -3.87
CA ARG A 405 20.80 10.25 -3.18
C ARG A 405 21.18 9.06 -2.29
N GLU A 406 20.24 8.58 -1.49
CA GLU A 406 20.51 7.62 -0.42
C GLU A 406 20.03 6.19 -0.74
N HIS A 407 19.03 6.05 -1.62
CA HIS A 407 18.36 4.78 -1.93
C HIS A 407 18.12 4.58 -3.44
N PRO A 408 19.18 4.63 -4.29
CA PRO A 408 19.06 4.63 -5.75
C PRO A 408 18.51 3.32 -6.32
N ASP A 409 18.37 2.29 -5.49
CA ASP A 409 17.92 0.95 -5.81
C ASP A 409 16.44 0.72 -5.47
N VAL A 410 15.76 1.70 -4.88
CA VAL A 410 14.32 1.67 -4.55
C VAL A 410 13.47 2.12 -5.74
N VAL A 411 12.33 1.44 -5.94
CA VAL A 411 11.31 1.81 -6.93
C VAL A 411 9.99 2.11 -6.24
N VAL A 412 9.34 3.19 -6.64
CA VAL A 412 7.96 3.55 -6.30
C VAL A 412 7.07 3.20 -7.49
N VAL A 413 6.07 2.36 -7.27
CA VAL A 413 5.06 2.00 -8.26
C VAL A 413 3.76 2.68 -7.85
N ASN A 414 3.24 3.57 -8.70
CA ASN A 414 2.10 4.43 -8.41
C ASN A 414 0.95 4.23 -9.40
N SER A 415 -0.28 4.32 -8.91
CA SER A 415 -1.47 4.32 -9.76
C SER A 415 -1.58 5.61 -10.59
N ALA A 416 -1.91 5.47 -11.88
CA ALA A 416 -2.15 6.60 -12.77
C ALA A 416 -3.31 7.50 -12.30
N GLY A 417 -4.31 6.91 -11.63
CA GLY A 417 -5.52 7.58 -11.14
C GLY A 417 -6.77 7.16 -11.93
N ASN A 418 -7.94 7.41 -11.33
CA ASN A 418 -9.24 6.95 -11.83
C ASN A 418 -10.16 8.11 -12.26
N GLY A 419 -9.59 9.27 -12.60
CA GLY A 419 -10.34 10.49 -12.92
C GLY A 419 -10.61 10.69 -14.41
N SER A 420 -10.38 9.69 -15.26
CA SER A 420 -10.39 9.83 -16.73
C SER A 420 -9.58 11.04 -17.20
N SER A 421 -8.43 11.32 -16.59
CA SER A 421 -7.64 12.54 -16.81
C SER A 421 -6.21 12.21 -17.30
N PHE A 422 -5.33 13.20 -17.30
CA PHE A 422 -3.95 13.11 -17.79
C PHE A 422 -2.99 12.97 -16.60
N SER A 423 -2.19 11.90 -16.58
CA SER A 423 -1.27 11.60 -15.48
C SER A 423 -0.08 12.55 -15.38
N GLY A 424 0.33 13.14 -16.50
CA GLY A 424 1.50 14.02 -16.68
C GLY A 424 1.22 15.51 -16.56
N ARG A 425 -0.02 15.94 -16.28
CA ARG A 425 -0.33 17.35 -16.00
C ARG A 425 0.08 17.70 -14.57
N ASP A 426 1.37 18.00 -14.39
CA ASP A 426 2.01 18.42 -13.13
C ASP A 426 1.22 19.48 -12.36
N GLU A 427 0.71 20.51 -13.05
CA GLU A 427 -0.10 21.58 -12.43
C GLU A 427 -1.38 21.07 -11.73
N TYR A 428 -1.85 19.85 -12.07
CA TYR A 428 -3.16 19.32 -11.66
C TYR A 428 -3.13 17.93 -11.03
N ARG A 429 -2.01 17.19 -11.02
CA ARG A 429 -1.99 15.78 -10.59
C ARG A 429 -0.70 15.43 -9.85
N LEU A 430 -0.80 14.80 -8.68
CA LEU A 430 0.34 14.29 -7.89
C LEU A 430 0.03 12.92 -7.28
N PRO A 431 0.97 11.95 -7.21
CA PRO A 431 2.39 12.08 -7.56
C PRO A 431 2.69 11.64 -9.00
N SER A 432 1.72 11.10 -9.74
CA SER A 432 1.96 10.45 -11.03
C SER A 432 2.66 11.34 -12.05
N SER A 433 2.50 12.67 -11.97
CA SER A 433 3.11 13.63 -12.90
C SER A 433 4.63 13.75 -12.76
N PHE A 434 5.21 13.41 -11.59
CA PHE A 434 6.64 13.54 -11.33
C PHE A 434 7.47 12.72 -12.32
N VAL A 435 8.47 13.35 -12.94
CA VAL A 435 9.36 12.69 -13.90
C VAL A 435 10.65 12.27 -13.20
N THR A 436 10.72 10.99 -12.81
CA THR A 436 11.91 10.40 -12.18
C THR A 436 12.08 8.93 -12.54
N GLU A 437 13.32 8.47 -12.59
CA GLU A 437 13.63 7.06 -12.90
C GLU A 437 13.06 6.09 -11.86
N GLN A 438 12.81 6.55 -10.64
CA GLN A 438 12.34 5.72 -9.52
C GLN A 438 10.80 5.65 -9.40
N LEU A 439 10.02 6.39 -10.23
CA LEU A 439 8.55 6.38 -10.19
C LEU A 439 7.96 5.72 -11.43
N PHE A 440 7.34 4.55 -11.26
CA PHE A 440 6.64 3.81 -12.31
C PHE A 440 5.14 4.08 -12.20
N VAL A 441 4.52 4.61 -13.25
CA VAL A 441 3.10 4.95 -13.26
C VAL A 441 2.32 3.89 -14.01
N VAL A 442 1.30 3.34 -13.36
CA VAL A 442 0.54 2.18 -13.84
C VAL A 442 -0.89 2.58 -14.19
N GLY A 443 -1.24 2.43 -15.46
CA GLY A 443 -2.60 2.61 -15.96
C GLY A 443 -3.43 1.33 -15.84
N GLY A 444 -4.74 1.47 -16.03
CA GLY A 444 -5.71 0.38 -15.88
C GLY A 444 -6.30 -0.07 -17.21
N HIS A 445 -6.28 -1.38 -17.45
CA HIS A 445 -7.04 -2.01 -18.54
C HIS A 445 -7.99 -3.09 -17.99
N GLU A 446 -8.88 -3.56 -18.84
CA GLU A 446 -9.81 -4.66 -18.56
C GLU A 446 -9.90 -5.60 -19.76
N ARG A 447 -10.41 -6.81 -19.53
CA ARG A 447 -10.62 -7.81 -20.59
C ARG A 447 -11.65 -7.30 -21.60
N SER A 448 -11.33 -7.41 -22.88
CA SER A 448 -12.30 -7.09 -23.95
C SER A 448 -13.29 -8.24 -24.20
N ASP A 449 -14.42 -7.95 -24.83
CA ASP A 449 -15.37 -8.98 -25.29
C ASP A 449 -14.86 -9.80 -26.50
N GLN A 450 -13.69 -9.49 -27.05
CA GLN A 450 -13.18 -10.12 -28.27
C GLN A 450 -12.53 -11.47 -27.97
N ASP A 451 -12.91 -12.52 -28.70
CA ASP A 451 -12.26 -13.84 -28.64
C ASP A 451 -11.03 -13.87 -29.56
N VAL A 452 -9.92 -13.34 -29.06
CA VAL A 452 -8.62 -13.27 -29.74
C VAL A 452 -7.53 -13.87 -28.87
N GLN A 453 -6.36 -14.13 -29.44
CA GLN A 453 -5.20 -14.62 -28.68
C GLN A 453 -4.75 -13.56 -27.66
N VAL A 454 -4.22 -13.99 -26.52
CA VAL A 454 -3.75 -13.07 -25.46
C VAL A 454 -2.82 -12.00 -26.01
N ALA A 455 -1.87 -12.35 -26.87
CA ALA A 455 -0.92 -11.40 -27.46
C ALA A 455 -1.52 -10.41 -28.48
N ASP A 456 -2.78 -10.57 -28.90
CA ASP A 456 -3.45 -9.64 -29.80
C ASP A 456 -3.76 -8.32 -29.04
N PRO A 457 -3.47 -7.15 -29.63
CA PRO A 457 -3.74 -5.86 -28.99
C PRO A 457 -5.20 -5.65 -28.58
N ARG A 458 -6.13 -6.34 -29.25
CA ARG A 458 -7.57 -6.25 -29.00
C ARG A 458 -8.05 -7.13 -27.84
N TYR A 459 -7.17 -7.92 -27.23
CA TYR A 459 -7.52 -8.80 -26.12
C TYR A 459 -7.90 -8.01 -24.85
N ALA A 460 -7.30 -6.84 -24.65
CA ALA A 460 -7.64 -5.94 -23.55
C ALA A 460 -8.02 -4.56 -24.09
N ILE A 461 -8.85 -3.84 -23.35
CA ILE A 461 -9.24 -2.46 -23.64
C ILE A 461 -8.88 -1.56 -22.45
N LYS A 462 -8.60 -0.29 -22.70
CA LYS A 462 -8.40 0.68 -21.63
C LYS A 462 -9.67 0.74 -20.77
N ARG A 463 -9.51 0.75 -19.45
CA ARG A 463 -10.61 1.12 -18.56
C ARG A 463 -10.94 2.60 -18.76
N SER A 464 -12.22 2.93 -18.97
CA SER A 464 -12.66 4.31 -19.25
C SER A 464 -12.15 5.32 -18.23
N ALA A 465 -12.26 4.97 -16.95
CA ALA A 465 -11.85 5.81 -15.84
C ALA A 465 -10.33 5.90 -15.61
N SER A 466 -9.51 5.07 -16.25
CA SER A 466 -8.05 5.17 -16.10
C SER A 466 -7.55 6.49 -16.67
N ASN A 467 -6.71 7.18 -15.89
CA ASN A 467 -5.87 8.24 -16.42
C ASN A 467 -4.92 7.68 -17.50
N ILE A 468 -4.53 8.56 -18.42
CA ILE A 468 -3.73 8.26 -19.61
C ILE A 468 -2.61 9.28 -19.78
N ASP A 469 -1.87 9.15 -20.89
CA ASP A 469 -0.75 9.93 -21.41
C ASP A 469 0.63 9.26 -21.32
N MET A 470 1.62 9.94 -21.91
CA MET A 470 3.01 9.51 -21.97
C MET A 470 3.68 9.34 -20.59
N ARG A 471 3.06 9.82 -19.50
CA ARG A 471 3.57 9.58 -18.16
C ARG A 471 3.25 8.19 -17.67
N VAL A 472 2.20 7.54 -18.18
CA VAL A 472 1.87 6.15 -17.84
C VAL A 472 2.91 5.22 -18.49
N ASP A 473 3.66 4.49 -17.66
CA ASP A 473 4.73 3.60 -18.13
C ASP A 473 4.16 2.31 -18.75
N ILE A 474 3.10 1.76 -18.16
CA ILE A 474 2.48 0.49 -18.58
C ILE A 474 1.05 0.38 -18.06
N THR A 475 0.19 -0.37 -18.75
CA THR A 475 -1.13 -0.75 -18.22
C THR A 475 -1.13 -2.18 -17.66
N ALA A 476 -1.90 -2.41 -16.59
CA ALA A 476 -2.19 -3.74 -16.06
C ALA A 476 -3.70 -3.91 -15.80
N ALA A 477 -4.15 -5.16 -15.68
CA ALA A 477 -5.56 -5.43 -15.38
C ALA A 477 -5.97 -4.75 -14.08
N ALA A 478 -7.06 -4.00 -14.12
CA ALA A 478 -7.47 -3.09 -13.05
C ALA A 478 -8.65 -3.62 -12.25
N CYS A 479 -9.20 -4.78 -12.58
CA CYS A 479 -10.35 -5.38 -11.91
C CYS A 479 -9.96 -6.66 -11.17
N VAL A 480 -10.43 -6.79 -9.93
CA VAL A 480 -10.15 -7.92 -9.05
C VAL A 480 -11.37 -8.25 -8.19
N ARG A 481 -11.42 -9.46 -7.64
CA ARG A 481 -12.34 -9.80 -6.55
C ARG A 481 -11.77 -9.39 -5.20
N GLY A 482 -12.60 -8.72 -4.40
CA GLY A 482 -12.36 -8.51 -2.98
C GLY A 482 -12.47 -9.81 -2.19
N SER A 483 -11.97 -9.81 -0.97
CA SER A 483 -12.06 -10.97 -0.09
C SER A 483 -13.49 -11.11 0.49
N SER A 484 -13.85 -12.32 0.91
CA SER A 484 -15.08 -12.62 1.68
C SER A 484 -14.70 -13.27 3.01
N LEU A 485 -15.60 -13.23 4.00
CA LEU A 485 -15.46 -14.04 5.23
C LEU A 485 -15.91 -15.51 5.03
N ILE A 486 -16.52 -15.84 3.88
CA ILE A 486 -17.00 -17.18 3.58
C ILE A 486 -16.02 -17.89 2.65
N GLU A 487 -15.43 -18.98 3.12
CA GLU A 487 -14.51 -19.83 2.36
C GLU A 487 -15.12 -20.26 1.01
N GLY A 488 -14.38 -20.01 -0.07
CA GLY A 488 -14.79 -20.33 -1.44
C GLY A 488 -15.81 -19.36 -2.06
N GLU A 489 -16.30 -18.36 -1.32
CA GLU A 489 -17.18 -17.33 -1.87
C GLU A 489 -16.37 -16.25 -2.60
N ARG A 490 -16.83 -15.89 -3.80
CA ARG A 490 -16.30 -14.74 -4.55
C ARG A 490 -16.84 -13.44 -3.97
N GLY A 491 -15.94 -12.60 -3.49
CA GLY A 491 -16.27 -11.26 -3.02
C GLY A 491 -16.72 -10.32 -4.16
N GLU A 492 -17.03 -9.08 -3.76
CA GLU A 492 -17.43 -8.03 -4.69
C GLU A 492 -16.29 -7.70 -5.66
N ALA A 493 -16.65 -7.18 -6.82
CA ALA A 493 -15.66 -6.76 -7.80
C ALA A 493 -15.27 -5.31 -7.57
N HIS A 494 -13.97 -5.07 -7.51
CA HIS A 494 -13.41 -3.72 -7.42
C HIS A 494 -12.58 -3.45 -8.66
N CYS A 495 -12.73 -2.25 -9.22
CA CYS A 495 -12.04 -1.86 -10.43
C CYS A 495 -11.42 -0.47 -10.29
N GLY A 496 -10.11 -0.39 -10.52
CA GLY A 496 -9.34 0.83 -10.33
C GLY A 496 -7.85 0.61 -10.63
N THR A 497 -7.17 1.67 -11.03
CA THR A 497 -5.70 1.67 -11.21
C THR A 497 -4.97 1.23 -9.94
N SER A 498 -5.58 1.43 -8.76
CA SER A 498 -5.16 0.93 -7.45
C SER A 498 -4.94 -0.58 -7.37
N TYR A 499 -5.64 -1.38 -8.20
CA TYR A 499 -5.48 -2.84 -8.29
C TYR A 499 -4.55 -3.29 -9.44
N ALA A 500 -4.29 -2.41 -10.41
CA ALA A 500 -3.29 -2.61 -11.45
C ALA A 500 -1.86 -2.40 -10.90
N THR A 501 -1.67 -1.39 -10.04
CA THR A 501 -0.39 -1.07 -9.38
C THR A 501 0.25 -2.26 -8.65
N PRO A 502 -0.46 -3.00 -7.77
CA PRO A 502 0.14 -4.12 -7.03
C PRO A 502 0.59 -5.28 -7.92
N LEU A 503 -0.02 -5.49 -9.09
CA LEU A 503 0.48 -6.49 -10.06
C LEU A 503 1.87 -6.12 -10.58
N VAL A 504 2.08 -4.85 -10.92
CA VAL A 504 3.39 -4.35 -11.39
C VAL A 504 4.40 -4.33 -10.26
N ALA A 505 4.01 -3.88 -9.06
CA ALA A 505 4.89 -3.89 -7.89
C ALA A 505 5.32 -5.31 -7.49
N GLY A 506 4.39 -6.27 -7.48
CA GLY A 506 4.70 -7.67 -7.20
C GLY A 506 5.63 -8.29 -8.25
N LEU A 507 5.40 -7.97 -9.54
CA LEU A 507 6.30 -8.38 -10.61
C LEU A 507 7.71 -7.79 -10.45
N VAL A 508 7.82 -6.49 -10.14
CA VAL A 508 9.11 -5.83 -9.89
C VAL A 508 9.83 -6.48 -8.72
N ALA A 509 9.13 -6.80 -7.63
CA ALA A 509 9.71 -7.53 -6.50
C ALA A 509 10.22 -8.92 -6.92
N ALA A 510 9.45 -9.66 -7.72
CA ALA A 510 9.90 -10.95 -8.26
C ALA A 510 11.11 -10.80 -9.21
N MET A 511 11.19 -9.74 -10.02
CA MET A 511 12.34 -9.45 -10.85
C MET A 511 13.59 -9.13 -10.01
N MET A 512 13.45 -8.28 -8.98
CA MET A 512 14.52 -7.97 -8.03
C MET A 512 14.96 -9.21 -7.23
N SER A 513 14.04 -10.14 -6.95
CA SER A 513 14.40 -11.40 -6.30
C SER A 513 15.33 -12.25 -7.16
N ILE A 514 15.23 -12.15 -8.49
CA ILE A 514 16.07 -12.88 -9.45
C ILE A 514 17.39 -12.16 -9.70
N GLU A 515 17.36 -10.83 -9.84
CA GLU A 515 18.56 -10.00 -10.06
C GLU A 515 18.46 -8.72 -9.20
N PRO A 516 19.02 -8.74 -7.98
CA PRO A 516 18.85 -7.67 -6.99
C PRO A 516 19.59 -6.36 -7.36
N GLU A 517 20.53 -6.43 -8.30
CA GLU A 517 21.33 -5.29 -8.74
C GLU A 517 20.72 -4.53 -9.93
N LEU A 518 19.53 -4.93 -10.41
CA LEU A 518 18.85 -4.14 -11.43
C LEU A 518 18.53 -2.74 -10.89
N SER A 519 19.00 -1.71 -11.59
CA SER A 519 18.61 -0.34 -11.29
C SER A 519 17.12 -0.10 -11.66
N PRO A 520 16.47 0.92 -11.07
CA PRO A 520 15.13 1.35 -11.49
C PRO A 520 14.99 1.56 -13.00
N ALA A 521 15.99 2.17 -13.66
CA ALA A 521 15.99 2.32 -15.12
C ALA A 521 16.03 0.98 -15.87
N GLN A 522 16.80 0.01 -15.38
CA GLN A 522 16.88 -1.33 -15.97
C GLN A 522 15.60 -2.13 -15.75
N LEU A 523 14.98 -2.03 -14.57
CA LEU A 523 13.68 -2.63 -14.28
C LEU A 523 12.60 -2.09 -15.21
N ARG A 524 12.49 -0.75 -15.34
CA ARG A 524 11.57 -0.11 -16.29
C ARG A 524 11.82 -0.60 -17.70
N MET A 525 13.08 -0.63 -18.14
CA MET A 525 13.46 -1.09 -19.47
C MET A 525 13.05 -2.56 -19.71
N LEU A 526 13.25 -3.46 -18.75
CA LEU A 526 12.84 -4.86 -18.87
C LEU A 526 11.32 -5.01 -18.93
N LEU A 527 10.58 -4.29 -18.08
CA LEU A 527 9.11 -4.24 -18.12
C LEU A 527 8.62 -3.79 -19.51
N ARG A 528 9.13 -2.67 -20.00
CA ARG A 528 8.75 -2.09 -21.29
C ARG A 528 9.13 -2.97 -22.49
N ARG A 529 10.32 -3.57 -22.47
CA ARG A 529 10.77 -4.54 -23.48
C ARG A 529 9.93 -5.82 -23.51
N SER A 530 9.36 -6.19 -22.35
CA SER A 530 8.52 -7.37 -22.23
C SER A 530 7.07 -7.13 -22.64
N ALA A 531 6.62 -5.87 -22.61
CA ALA A 531 5.22 -5.50 -22.76
C ALA A 531 4.60 -6.04 -24.05
N MET A 532 3.36 -6.52 -23.94
CA MET A 532 2.46 -6.68 -25.07
C MET A 532 1.90 -5.31 -25.47
N THR A 533 1.18 -5.26 -26.59
CA THR A 533 0.52 -4.04 -27.06
C THR A 533 -0.96 -4.01 -26.63
N ILE A 534 -1.52 -2.81 -26.55
CA ILE A 534 -2.95 -2.56 -26.31
C ILE A 534 -3.43 -1.40 -27.19
N GLY A 535 -4.66 -1.51 -27.70
CA GLY A 535 -5.24 -0.52 -28.61
C GLY A 535 -4.92 -0.78 -30.09
N GLU A 536 -5.74 -0.20 -30.98
CA GLU A 536 -5.59 -0.32 -32.44
C GLU A 536 -4.96 0.92 -33.09
N GLU A 537 -4.84 2.04 -32.36
CA GLU A 537 -4.35 3.32 -32.88
C GLU A 537 -2.83 3.48 -32.65
N TYR A 538 -2.14 4.12 -33.60
CA TYR A 538 -0.72 4.47 -33.46
C TYR A 538 -0.60 5.76 -32.64
N ASP A 539 0.01 5.68 -31.46
CA ASP A 539 0.28 6.74 -30.47
C ASP A 539 1.39 7.72 -30.95
N PHE A 540 1.22 8.30 -32.14
CA PHE A 540 2.08 9.37 -32.69
C PHE A 540 1.27 10.62 -33.09
N GLU A 541 0.16 10.86 -32.42
CA GLU A 541 -0.56 12.12 -32.52
C GLU A 541 0.15 13.19 -31.64
N PRO A 542 -0.13 14.51 -31.81
CA PRO A 542 0.56 15.59 -31.09
C PRO A 542 0.52 15.43 -29.56
N THR A 543 1.31 16.21 -28.81
CA THR A 543 1.36 16.24 -27.33
C THR A 543 0.02 16.37 -26.57
N ASP A 544 -1.09 16.57 -27.30
CA ASP A 544 -2.47 16.65 -26.80
C ASP A 544 -3.29 15.37 -27.12
N ALA A 545 -2.65 14.28 -27.52
CA ALA A 545 -3.29 13.02 -27.92
C ALA A 545 -3.61 12.10 -26.74
N ASP A 546 -4.67 11.29 -26.91
CA ASP A 546 -5.17 10.32 -25.93
C ASP A 546 -4.32 9.03 -25.87
N ASP A 547 -2.98 9.16 -25.86
CA ASP A 547 -2.06 8.02 -25.76
C ASP A 547 -2.31 7.29 -24.43
N LEU A 548 -2.57 5.98 -24.45
CA LEU A 548 -2.90 5.25 -23.21
C LEU A 548 -1.68 5.15 -22.28
N THR A 549 -0.48 5.13 -22.86
CA THR A 549 0.82 5.04 -22.19
C THR A 549 1.91 5.72 -23.01
N ALA A 550 3.12 5.84 -22.47
CA ALA A 550 4.30 6.10 -23.28
C ALA A 550 4.40 5.08 -24.44
N PRO A 551 4.51 5.54 -25.70
CA PRO A 551 4.53 4.65 -26.85
C PRO A 551 5.74 3.71 -26.82
N ILE A 552 5.58 2.49 -27.29
CA ILE A 552 6.69 1.53 -27.41
C ILE A 552 7.75 2.07 -28.38
N LEU A 553 8.98 2.19 -27.89
CA LEU A 553 10.10 2.76 -28.60
C LEU A 553 10.92 1.68 -29.33
N PRO A 554 11.65 2.03 -30.41
CA PRO A 554 12.55 1.09 -31.07
C PRO A 554 13.60 0.46 -30.14
N SER A 555 14.11 1.23 -29.17
CA SER A 555 15.05 0.73 -28.15
C SER A 555 14.48 -0.43 -27.33
N GLU A 556 13.15 -0.48 -27.17
CA GLU A 556 12.42 -1.51 -26.45
C GLU A 556 12.15 -2.75 -27.33
N ARG A 557 12.49 -2.68 -28.62
CA ARG A 557 12.38 -3.75 -29.62
C ARG A 557 13.71 -4.00 -30.34
N ALA A 558 14.80 -4.06 -29.58
CA ALA A 558 16.15 -4.34 -30.06
C ALA A 558 16.64 -3.40 -31.18
N ASN A 559 16.16 -2.15 -31.17
CA ASN A 559 16.41 -1.12 -32.18
C ASN A 559 15.88 -1.45 -33.59
N ASP A 560 14.91 -2.36 -33.73
CA ASP A 560 14.23 -2.60 -35.00
C ASP A 560 13.18 -1.53 -35.27
N LEU A 561 13.52 -0.52 -36.07
CA LEU A 561 12.64 0.60 -36.42
C LEU A 561 11.32 0.21 -37.11
N ASN A 562 11.21 -1.02 -37.66
CA ASN A 562 10.00 -1.48 -38.35
C ASN A 562 9.21 -2.51 -37.55
N HIS A 563 9.50 -2.67 -36.26
CA HIS A 563 8.76 -3.57 -35.39
C HIS A 563 7.28 -3.13 -35.32
N PRO A 564 6.30 -4.05 -35.48
CA PRO A 564 4.89 -3.69 -35.54
C PRO A 564 4.37 -3.00 -34.27
N ASP A 565 4.97 -3.31 -33.12
CA ASP A 565 4.60 -2.73 -31.83
C ASP A 565 5.03 -1.25 -31.64
N ILE A 566 5.95 -0.73 -32.47
CA ILE A 566 6.48 0.61 -32.26
C ILE A 566 5.37 1.65 -32.44
N GLY A 567 5.26 2.57 -31.48
CA GLY A 567 4.21 3.56 -31.44
C GLY A 567 2.87 3.05 -30.92
N LEU A 568 2.81 1.84 -30.33
CA LEU A 568 1.61 1.37 -29.63
C LEU A 568 1.82 1.45 -28.12
N SER A 569 0.71 1.50 -27.39
CA SER A 569 0.70 1.50 -25.94
C SER A 569 1.10 0.16 -25.33
N ALA A 570 1.70 0.20 -24.14
CA ALA A 570 2.23 -0.97 -23.46
C ALA A 570 1.24 -1.60 -22.48
N ARG A 571 1.13 -2.92 -22.57
CA ARG A 571 0.37 -3.79 -21.67
C ARG A 571 1.30 -4.78 -20.98
N LEU A 572 1.10 -4.97 -19.68
CA LEU A 572 1.89 -5.87 -18.85
C LEU A 572 1.96 -7.30 -19.44
N ASP A 573 3.18 -7.85 -19.52
CA ASP A 573 3.43 -9.29 -19.75
C ASP A 573 4.36 -9.78 -18.63
N MET A 574 3.75 -10.31 -17.57
CA MET A 574 4.47 -10.73 -16.38
C MET A 574 5.45 -11.88 -16.69
N TYR A 575 5.04 -12.82 -17.54
CA TYR A 575 5.89 -13.94 -17.95
C TYR A 575 7.14 -13.43 -18.68
N LYS A 576 6.94 -12.55 -19.66
CA LYS A 576 8.05 -12.10 -20.51
C LYS A 576 9.03 -11.23 -19.72
N ALA A 577 8.54 -10.46 -18.75
CA ALA A 577 9.39 -9.69 -17.85
C ALA A 577 10.32 -10.59 -17.03
N LEU A 578 9.80 -11.67 -16.43
CA LEU A 578 10.62 -12.63 -15.69
C LEU A 578 11.61 -13.38 -16.61
N ASP A 579 11.18 -13.79 -17.81
CA ASP A 579 12.06 -14.41 -18.81
C ASP A 579 13.24 -13.49 -19.17
N LEU A 580 12.97 -12.22 -19.49
CA LEU A 580 14.01 -11.25 -19.80
C LEU A 580 14.92 -10.93 -18.61
N THR A 581 14.38 -10.96 -17.38
CA THR A 581 15.16 -10.79 -16.16
C THR A 581 16.15 -11.92 -15.97
N VAL A 582 15.71 -13.17 -16.12
CA VAL A 582 16.61 -14.34 -16.09
C VAL A 582 17.68 -14.24 -17.17
N GLN A 583 17.31 -13.85 -18.40
CA GLN A 583 18.29 -13.66 -19.49
C GLN A 583 19.27 -12.52 -19.23
N SER A 584 18.95 -11.59 -18.33
CA SER A 584 19.84 -10.48 -17.99
C SER A 584 21.02 -10.90 -17.13
N LEU A 585 20.90 -12.00 -16.37
CA LEU A 585 21.98 -12.58 -15.55
C LEU A 585 23.22 -12.95 -16.38
N ASP A 586 23.00 -13.43 -17.63
CA ASP A 586 24.07 -13.88 -18.52
C ASP A 586 24.74 -12.75 -19.32
N ARG A 587 24.19 -11.52 -19.28
CA ARG A 587 24.73 -10.39 -20.04
C ARG A 587 25.80 -9.68 -19.23
N VAL A 588 27.03 -9.67 -19.73
CA VAL A 588 28.10 -8.83 -19.19
C VAL A 588 27.64 -7.38 -19.22
N ARG A 589 27.57 -6.77 -18.02
CA ARG A 589 27.04 -5.43 -17.79
C ARG A 589 27.90 -4.34 -18.42
#